data_AF-A0A445N1Z7-F1
#
_entry.id   AF-A0A445N1Z7-F1
#
_cell.length_a   1.000
_cell.length_b   1.000
_cell.length_c   1.000
_cell.angle_alpha   90.00
_cell.angle_beta   90.00
_cell.angle_gamma   90.00
#
_symmetry.space_group_name_H-M   'P 1'
#
loop_
_entity.id
_entity.type
_entity.pdbx_description
1 polymer ?
#
loop_
_entity_poly.entity_id
_entity_poly.type
_entity_poly.pdbx_seq_one_letter_code
_entity_poly.pdbx_strand_id
1 'polypeptide(L)'
;MDENKIQIGYGSSYRKGSGHDLGTRSEIGAVLGGQVWMVRPDKDAKSANPCIWMQAGVVEFKNCNNFYDCTTCKYDLGMNKRVSENKQMSWQEAMRKRSGLERVCRHSLTNRIEKRSCAYDFECSKCDFDQFFEDVWTAKTKTLPYEMHKVKGFDIPMGYYFHNGHTWVRIESGGYVRVGLDDFALKLLGKADAFELPKMGKELDADKVGWGLKRKDNSAEVLSPVDGVIMEVNADVRENPAQANQEPYGGGWLFMIHCPDIKAAAKKLMDDSAGLRWINGEVGKLEGMIEEKVGPLSADGGFLTNDIYGNLPDLGWNNLTKTFLRT
;
A
#
# COMPACT_ATOMS: atom_id res chain seq x y z
N MET A 1 -0.82 29.94 -24.43
CA MET A 1 -1.61 28.82 -23.87
C MET A 1 -1.35 27.65 -24.79
N ASP A 2 -0.51 26.70 -24.34
CA ASP A 2 -0.19 25.48 -25.10
C ASP A 2 -1.00 24.33 -24.49
N GLU A 3 -1.93 23.78 -25.28
CA GLU A 3 -2.93 22.77 -24.87
C GLU A 3 -2.39 21.33 -24.79
N ASN A 4 -1.08 21.11 -24.69
CA ASN A 4 -0.50 19.74 -24.68
C ASN A 4 0.37 19.40 -23.47
N LYS A 5 0.25 20.14 -22.37
CA LYS A 5 0.84 19.73 -21.09
C LYS A 5 -0.23 19.11 -20.20
N ILE A 6 -0.41 17.80 -20.32
CA ILE A 6 -1.03 17.00 -19.26
C ILE A 6 -0.08 17.07 -18.07
N GLN A 7 -0.48 17.75 -17.01
CA GLN A 7 0.30 17.85 -15.77
C GLN A 7 -0.27 16.90 -14.72
N ILE A 8 0.67 16.40 -13.91
CA ILE A 8 0.55 15.75 -12.58
C ILE A 8 0.76 14.22 -12.63
N GLY A 9 1.91 13.77 -12.12
CA GLY A 9 2.18 12.37 -11.76
C GLY A 9 3.62 11.90 -11.99
N TYR A 10 4.42 11.83 -10.92
CA TYR A 10 5.68 11.08 -10.76
C TYR A 10 6.75 11.17 -11.88
N GLY A 11 7.51 12.27 -11.83
CA GLY A 11 8.97 12.24 -12.04
C GLY A 11 9.50 12.18 -13.47
N SER A 12 8.66 12.27 -14.50
CA SER A 12 9.12 12.47 -15.87
C SER A 12 8.06 13.17 -16.72
N SER A 13 8.50 14.08 -17.59
CA SER A 13 7.69 14.63 -18.66
C SER A 13 7.80 13.75 -19.91
N TYR A 14 6.67 13.53 -20.57
CA TYR A 14 6.58 12.70 -21.77
C TYR A 14 6.25 13.56 -22.98
N ARG A 15 6.92 13.29 -24.10
CA ARG A 15 6.51 13.81 -25.41
C ARG A 15 6.59 12.72 -26.45
N LYS A 16 5.73 12.82 -27.47
CA LYS A 16 5.79 11.94 -28.64
C LYS A 16 7.07 12.25 -29.42
N GLY A 17 7.85 11.22 -29.73
CA GLY A 17 9.09 11.29 -30.50
C GLY A 17 8.99 10.59 -31.85
N SER A 18 10.06 10.67 -32.62
CA SER A 18 10.27 9.97 -33.88
C SER A 18 11.45 9.00 -33.78
N GLY A 19 11.62 8.10 -34.75
CA GLY A 19 12.77 7.18 -34.78
C GLY A 19 14.14 7.88 -34.79
N HIS A 20 14.19 9.15 -35.18
CA HIS A 20 15.41 9.98 -35.17
C HIS A 20 15.73 10.54 -33.77
N ASP A 21 14.77 10.61 -32.86
CA ASP A 21 14.98 11.06 -31.49
C ASP A 21 15.61 9.97 -30.60
N LEU A 22 15.69 8.72 -31.09
CA LEU A 22 16.33 7.62 -30.37
C LEU A 22 17.86 7.83 -30.34
N GLY A 23 18.38 8.26 -29.19
CA GLY A 23 19.83 8.43 -28.96
C GLY A 23 20.27 9.81 -28.48
N THR A 24 19.35 10.76 -28.33
CA THR A 24 19.66 12.05 -27.68
C THR A 24 20.00 11.86 -26.20
N ARG A 25 21.14 12.39 -25.76
CA ARG A 25 21.65 12.23 -24.37
C ARG A 25 20.74 12.80 -23.27
N SER A 26 19.79 13.67 -23.61
CA SER A 26 18.95 14.39 -22.65
C SER A 26 17.59 13.75 -22.36
N GLU A 27 17.18 12.75 -23.14
CA GLU A 27 15.86 12.11 -23.04
C GLU A 27 16.00 10.59 -23.26
N ILE A 28 15.21 9.80 -22.54
CA ILE A 28 15.21 8.34 -22.66
C ILE A 28 14.12 7.94 -23.66
N GLY A 29 14.49 7.28 -24.75
CA GLY A 29 13.55 6.76 -25.74
C GLY A 29 12.93 5.42 -25.32
N ALA A 30 11.61 5.32 -25.33
CA ALA A 30 10.86 4.07 -25.12
C ALA A 30 9.86 3.85 -26.25
N VAL A 31 9.73 2.61 -26.75
CA VAL A 31 8.73 2.25 -27.75
C VAL A 31 7.57 1.54 -27.06
N LEU A 32 6.40 2.17 -27.03
CA LEU A 32 5.18 1.63 -26.44
C LEU A 32 4.08 1.61 -27.51
N GLY A 33 3.54 0.43 -27.81
CA GLY A 33 2.47 0.28 -28.81
C GLY A 33 2.84 0.73 -30.23
N GLY A 34 4.10 0.59 -30.64
CA GLY A 34 4.58 1.02 -31.96
C GLY A 34 4.83 2.53 -32.10
N GLN A 35 4.65 3.32 -31.03
CA GLN A 35 4.97 4.74 -30.99
C GLN A 35 6.21 5.00 -30.14
N VAL A 36 7.07 5.92 -30.59
CA VAL A 36 8.26 6.36 -29.86
C VAL A 36 7.87 7.45 -28.87
N TRP A 37 8.22 7.26 -27.60
CA TRP A 37 8.04 8.21 -26.52
C TRP A 37 9.40 8.67 -26.01
N MET A 38 9.57 9.97 -25.88
CA MET A 38 10.74 10.57 -25.24
C MET A 38 10.39 10.93 -23.81
N VAL A 39 11.11 10.32 -22.87
CA VAL A 39 10.93 10.49 -21.43
C VAL A 39 12.04 11.42 -20.93
N ARG A 40 11.66 12.56 -20.36
CA ARG A 40 12.58 13.48 -19.73
C ARG A 40 12.40 13.41 -18.21
N PRO A 41 13.40 12.95 -17.44
CA PRO A 41 13.35 13.03 -15.99
C PRO A 41 13.19 14.49 -15.58
N ASP A 42 12.17 14.79 -14.78
CA ASP A 42 11.95 16.16 -14.32
C ASP A 42 13.10 16.55 -13.39
N LYS A 43 13.74 17.69 -13.67
CA LYS A 43 14.85 18.21 -12.83
C LYS A 43 14.40 18.48 -11.39
N ASP A 44 13.10 18.68 -11.18
CA ASP A 44 12.47 18.96 -9.89
C ASP A 44 11.63 17.78 -9.36
N ALA A 45 11.94 16.54 -9.77
CA ALA A 45 11.22 15.36 -9.31
C ALA A 45 11.21 15.29 -7.77
N LYS A 46 10.06 15.60 -7.17
CA LYS A 46 9.87 15.51 -5.73
C LYS A 46 9.94 14.04 -5.32
N SER A 47 10.77 13.76 -4.31
CA SER A 47 10.81 12.43 -3.69
C SER A 47 9.43 12.09 -3.11
N ALA A 48 8.83 10.98 -3.55
CA ALA A 48 7.56 10.48 -3.03
C ALA A 48 7.62 10.20 -1.51
N ASN A 49 8.72 9.58 -1.07
CA ASN A 49 8.97 9.19 0.32
C ASN A 49 10.37 9.63 0.72
N PRO A 50 10.61 10.91 1.06
CA PRO A 50 11.97 11.41 1.25
C PRO A 50 12.60 10.85 2.53
N CYS A 51 13.83 10.34 2.41
CA CYS A 51 14.61 9.81 3.52
C CYS A 51 14.86 10.89 4.57
N ILE A 52 14.94 10.48 5.85
CA ILE A 52 15.22 11.40 6.96
C ILE A 52 16.52 12.18 6.78
N TRP A 53 17.56 11.56 6.21
CA TRP A 53 18.83 12.22 5.87
C TRP A 53 18.66 13.32 4.82
N MET A 54 17.77 13.10 3.84
CA MET A 54 17.45 14.09 2.81
C MET A 54 16.62 15.23 3.40
N GLN A 55 15.59 14.90 4.19
CA GLN A 55 14.73 15.89 4.86
C GLN A 55 15.50 16.74 5.88
N ALA A 56 16.50 16.17 6.54
CA ALA A 56 17.41 16.90 7.41
C ALA A 56 18.34 17.86 6.64
N GLY A 57 18.47 17.72 5.31
CA GLY A 57 19.35 18.50 4.46
C GLY A 57 20.79 17.98 4.43
N VAL A 58 21.02 16.74 4.88
CA VAL A 58 22.36 16.13 4.95
C VAL A 58 22.77 15.48 3.64
N VAL A 59 21.80 15.07 2.83
CA VAL A 59 22.01 14.51 1.48
C VAL A 59 21.02 15.13 0.50
N GLU A 60 21.42 15.29 -0.76
CA GLU A 60 20.62 16.00 -1.77
C GLU A 60 19.37 15.21 -2.18
N PHE A 61 19.52 13.91 -2.46
CA PHE A 61 18.41 13.08 -2.93
C PHE A 61 18.52 11.66 -2.39
N LYS A 62 17.50 11.24 -1.65
CA LYS A 62 17.34 9.85 -1.22
C LYS A 62 15.88 9.56 -0.90
N ASN A 63 15.27 8.66 -1.67
CA ASN A 63 13.96 8.13 -1.31
C ASN A 63 14.13 7.01 -0.26
N CYS A 64 13.29 7.03 0.76
CA CYS A 64 13.09 5.93 1.69
C CYS A 64 12.44 4.75 0.95
N ASN A 65 13.05 3.59 1.09
CA ASN A 65 12.53 2.30 0.58
C ASN A 65 12.52 1.24 1.69
N ASN A 66 12.50 1.69 2.95
CA ASN A 66 12.44 0.88 4.16
C ASN A 66 11.32 1.38 5.10
N PHE A 67 10.30 2.04 4.55
CA PHE A 67 9.07 2.45 5.27
C PHE A 67 9.31 3.21 6.57
N TYR A 68 10.37 4.02 6.60
CA TYR A 68 10.81 4.82 7.76
C TYR A 68 11.19 4.01 9.01
N ASP A 69 11.38 2.70 8.88
CA ASP A 69 12.15 1.91 9.83
C ASP A 69 13.64 2.19 9.61
N CYS A 70 14.14 3.24 10.26
CA CYS A 70 15.55 3.61 10.18
C CYS A 70 16.44 2.63 10.94
N THR A 71 15.92 1.90 11.94
CA THR A 71 16.72 1.04 12.82
C THR A 71 17.27 -0.18 12.09
N THR A 72 16.54 -0.71 11.11
CA THR A 72 16.94 -1.83 10.27
C THR A 72 17.49 -1.40 8.89
N CYS A 73 17.55 -0.09 8.63
CA CYS A 73 17.87 0.44 7.32
C CYS A 73 19.38 0.36 7.02
N LYS A 74 19.76 -0.45 6.02
CA LYS A 74 21.17 -0.57 5.56
C LYS A 74 21.81 0.76 5.17
N TYR A 75 21.03 1.68 4.59
CA TYR A 75 21.54 3.00 4.23
C TYR A 75 21.84 3.84 5.48
N ASP A 76 20.93 3.82 6.46
CA ASP A 76 21.11 4.53 7.73
C ASP A 76 22.34 4.01 8.49
N LEU A 77 22.48 2.68 8.60
CA LEU A 77 23.66 2.01 9.17
C LEU A 77 24.96 2.45 8.48
N GLY A 78 24.96 2.50 7.14
CA GLY A 78 26.11 2.96 6.36
C GLY A 78 26.43 4.44 6.59
N MET A 79 25.42 5.29 6.72
CA MET A 79 25.59 6.72 7.02
C MET A 79 26.13 6.92 8.45
N ASN A 80 25.60 6.20 9.44
CA ASN A 80 26.08 6.25 10.82
C ASN A 80 27.55 5.80 10.94
N LYS A 81 27.97 4.81 10.13
CA LYS A 81 29.39 4.46 10.03
C LYS A 81 30.24 5.65 9.56
N ARG A 82 29.80 6.36 8.52
CA ARG A 82 30.50 7.58 8.05
C ARG A 82 30.52 8.70 9.09
N VAL A 83 29.45 8.84 9.87
CA VAL A 83 29.39 9.76 11.02
C VAL A 83 30.44 9.39 12.06
N SER A 84 30.56 8.11 12.42
CA SER A 84 31.56 7.64 13.39
C SER A 84 33.01 7.86 12.92
N GLU A 85 33.22 7.91 11.60
CA GLU A 85 34.50 8.23 10.98
C GLU A 85 34.72 9.75 10.77
N ASN A 86 33.84 10.61 11.29
CA ASN A 86 33.82 12.07 11.09
C ASN A 86 33.79 12.52 9.61
N LYS A 87 33.30 11.66 8.71
CA LYS A 87 33.20 11.94 7.26
C LYS A 87 31.84 12.50 6.84
N GLN A 88 30.90 12.58 7.77
CA GLN A 88 29.52 12.99 7.52
C GLN A 88 28.91 13.55 8.80
N MET A 89 28.13 14.62 8.70
CA MET A 89 27.28 15.09 9.80
C MET A 89 26.06 14.17 9.94
N SER A 90 25.65 13.84 11.16
CA SER A 90 24.41 13.07 11.37
C SER A 90 23.17 13.90 11.03
N TRP A 91 22.06 13.24 10.68
CA TRP A 91 20.79 13.95 10.50
C TRP A 91 20.33 14.60 11.80
N GLN A 92 20.61 13.98 12.96
CA GLN A 92 20.31 14.53 14.28
C GLN A 92 21.06 15.84 14.50
N GLU A 93 22.36 15.89 14.27
CA GLU A 93 23.16 17.11 14.40
C GLU A 93 22.71 18.21 13.43
N ALA A 94 22.36 17.86 12.20
CA ALA A 94 21.80 18.80 11.24
C ALA A 94 20.49 19.40 11.76
N MET A 95 19.63 18.58 12.36
CA MET A 95 18.39 19.04 12.99
C MET A 95 18.65 19.88 14.25
N ARG A 96 19.66 19.57 15.07
CA ARG A 96 20.06 20.37 16.25
C ARG A 96 20.48 21.79 15.88
N LYS A 97 21.05 21.98 14.68
CA LYS A 97 21.48 23.29 14.18
C LYS A 97 20.32 24.16 13.67
N ARG A 98 19.11 23.61 13.53
CA ARG A 98 17.95 24.37 13.07
C ARG A 98 17.40 25.32 14.14
N SER A 99 16.72 26.36 13.70
CA SER A 99 16.17 27.38 14.59
C SER A 99 14.88 26.91 15.27
N GLY A 100 14.66 27.28 16.53
CA GLY A 100 13.43 27.09 17.32
C GLY A 100 12.40 26.07 16.78
N LEU A 101 11.39 26.56 16.06
CA LEU A 101 10.24 25.80 15.57
C LEU A 101 10.53 24.85 14.39
N GLU A 102 11.73 24.91 13.81
CA GLU A 102 12.18 24.02 12.74
C GLU A 102 12.83 22.73 13.26
N ARG A 103 13.12 22.67 14.57
CA ARG A 103 13.57 21.47 15.28
C ARG A 103 12.41 20.48 15.47
N VAL A 104 11.83 20.04 14.37
CA VAL A 104 10.66 19.15 14.36
C VAL A 104 11.07 17.69 14.60
N CYS A 105 10.23 16.92 15.28
CA CYS A 105 10.50 15.50 15.55
C CYS A 105 10.62 14.68 14.25
N ARG A 106 11.26 13.50 14.33
CA ARG A 106 11.51 12.68 13.14
C ARG A 106 10.25 12.33 12.36
N HIS A 107 9.12 12.09 13.04
CA HIS A 107 7.87 11.74 12.38
C HIS A 107 7.27 12.93 11.62
N SER A 108 7.36 14.15 12.15
CA SER A 108 6.99 15.36 11.42
C SER A 108 7.94 15.63 10.26
N LEU A 109 9.24 15.41 10.47
CA LEU A 109 10.27 15.58 9.44
C LEU A 109 10.06 14.64 8.24
N THR A 110 9.53 13.44 8.48
CA THR A 110 9.20 12.46 7.44
C THR A 110 7.72 12.50 7.02
N ASN A 111 6.99 13.57 7.35
CA ASN A 111 5.57 13.76 7.01
C ASN A 111 4.62 12.63 7.48
N ARG A 112 4.96 11.94 8.57
CA ARG A 112 4.12 10.89 9.18
C ARG A 112 3.09 11.45 10.17
N ILE A 113 3.32 12.68 10.66
CA ILE A 113 2.39 13.46 11.49
C ILE A 113 2.52 14.93 11.16
N GLU A 114 1.54 15.72 11.63
CA GLU A 114 1.63 17.17 11.64
C GLU A 114 2.83 17.69 12.45
N LYS A 115 3.07 19.00 12.35
CA LYS A 115 4.27 19.65 12.89
C LYS A 115 4.34 19.56 14.42
N ARG A 116 5.26 18.74 14.93
CA ARG A 116 5.59 18.59 16.35
C ARG A 116 7.06 18.91 16.56
N SER A 117 7.38 19.80 17.49
CA SER A 117 8.77 20.08 17.89
C SER A 117 9.37 18.89 18.66
N CYS A 118 10.68 18.70 18.54
CA CYS A 118 11.42 17.70 19.29
C CYS A 118 11.86 18.27 20.64
N ALA A 119 11.43 17.66 21.74
CA ALA A 119 11.87 18.00 23.10
C ALA A 119 13.08 17.18 23.57
N TYR A 120 13.38 16.07 22.89
CA TYR A 120 14.38 15.07 23.30
C TYR A 120 15.70 15.18 22.53
N ASP A 121 15.98 16.35 21.94
CA ASP A 121 17.22 16.61 21.20
C ASP A 121 17.59 15.53 20.16
N PHE A 122 16.56 14.97 19.51
CA PHE A 122 16.65 13.90 18.50
C PHE A 122 17.24 12.57 19.01
N GLU A 123 17.27 12.35 20.33
CA GLU A 123 17.50 11.03 20.95
C GLU A 123 16.21 10.20 20.93
N CYS A 124 15.78 9.81 19.73
CA CYS A 124 14.49 9.13 19.51
C CYS A 124 14.31 7.85 20.34
N SER A 125 15.37 7.09 20.59
CA SER A 125 15.31 5.85 21.39
C SER A 125 14.92 6.06 22.86
N LYS A 126 14.98 7.30 23.37
CA LYS A 126 14.56 7.67 24.73
C LYS A 126 13.30 8.54 24.74
N CYS A 127 12.71 8.81 23.58
CA CYS A 127 11.56 9.68 23.42
C CYS A 127 10.28 8.85 23.62
N ASP A 128 9.58 9.11 24.72
CA ASP A 128 8.29 8.50 25.05
C ASP A 128 7.27 8.58 23.91
N PHE A 129 7.24 9.71 23.20
CA PHE A 129 6.38 9.86 22.03
C PHE A 129 6.84 9.05 20.83
N ASP A 130 8.15 8.85 20.64
CA ASP A 130 8.64 8.02 19.53
C ASP A 130 8.20 6.57 19.76
N GLN A 131 8.40 6.09 20.99
CA GLN A 131 7.90 4.79 21.43
C GLN A 131 6.38 4.68 21.27
N PHE A 132 5.60 5.61 21.83
CA PHE A 132 4.15 5.61 21.70
C PHE A 132 3.69 5.72 20.24
N PHE A 133 4.40 6.49 19.42
CA PHE A 133 4.03 6.68 18.04
C PHE A 133 4.23 5.40 17.22
N GLU A 134 5.39 4.76 17.35
CA GLU A 134 5.71 3.52 16.65
C GLU A 134 4.88 2.32 17.18
N ASP A 135 4.64 2.26 18.50
CA ASP A 135 3.98 1.12 19.14
C ASP A 135 2.44 1.22 19.14
N VAL A 136 1.87 2.44 19.15
CA VAL A 136 0.43 2.65 19.40
C VAL A 136 -0.22 3.57 18.37
N TRP A 137 0.37 4.74 18.06
CA TRP A 137 -0.32 5.74 17.24
C TRP A 137 -0.47 5.30 15.78
N THR A 138 0.61 4.79 15.17
CA THR A 138 0.57 4.23 13.81
C THR A 138 -0.45 3.10 13.71
N ALA A 139 -0.54 2.27 14.75
CA ALA A 139 -1.49 1.16 14.84
C ALA A 139 -2.95 1.58 15.04
N LYS A 140 -3.23 2.80 15.50
CA LYS A 140 -4.60 3.27 15.77
C LYS A 140 -5.12 4.38 14.87
N THR A 141 -4.26 5.04 14.09
CA THR A 141 -4.71 6.14 13.23
C THR A 141 -5.48 5.59 12.03
N LYS A 142 -6.79 5.89 11.96
CA LYS A 142 -7.58 5.74 10.73
C LYS A 142 -6.91 6.57 9.65
N THR A 143 -6.26 5.90 8.72
CA THR A 143 -5.60 6.59 7.62
C THR A 143 -6.32 6.19 6.35
N LEU A 144 -7.13 7.12 5.83
CA LEU A 144 -7.81 6.93 4.56
C LEU A 144 -6.78 6.91 3.42
N PRO A 145 -7.06 6.18 2.33
CA PRO A 145 -6.27 6.28 1.11
C PRO A 145 -6.21 7.74 0.64
N TYR A 146 -5.02 8.19 0.24
CA TYR A 146 -4.83 9.54 -0.29
C TYR A 146 -5.51 9.71 -1.65
N GLU A 147 -5.55 8.63 -2.43
CA GLU A 147 -6.13 8.59 -3.77
C GLU A 147 -6.82 7.24 -3.98
N MET A 148 -7.99 7.27 -4.63
CA MET A 148 -8.82 6.10 -4.95
C MET A 148 -9.09 6.08 -6.45
N HIS A 149 -8.75 4.98 -7.11
CA HIS A 149 -9.16 4.71 -8.48
C HIS A 149 -10.34 3.76 -8.52
N LYS A 150 -11.07 3.77 -9.63
CA LYS A 150 -12.16 2.83 -9.87
C LYS A 150 -11.88 2.02 -11.13
N VAL A 151 -11.91 0.69 -11.01
CA VAL A 151 -11.82 -0.25 -12.13
C VAL A 151 -13.16 -0.94 -12.24
N LYS A 152 -13.93 -0.62 -13.29
CA LYS A 152 -15.22 -1.28 -13.59
C LYS A 152 -16.16 -1.42 -12.39
N GLY A 153 -16.24 -0.40 -11.53
CA GLY A 153 -17.11 -0.39 -10.35
C GLY A 153 -16.45 -0.80 -9.03
N PHE A 154 -15.21 -1.31 -9.08
CA PHE A 154 -14.42 -1.69 -7.91
C PHE A 154 -13.44 -0.60 -7.53
N ASP A 155 -13.28 -0.35 -6.24
CA ASP A 155 -12.44 0.71 -5.70
C ASP A 155 -11.05 0.17 -5.35
N ILE A 156 -10.00 0.86 -5.81
CA ILE A 156 -8.59 0.49 -5.63
C ILE A 156 -7.82 1.70 -5.06
N PRO A 157 -7.33 1.65 -3.82
CA PRO A 157 -6.52 2.71 -3.24
C PRO A 157 -5.09 2.73 -3.79
N MET A 158 -4.52 3.93 -3.88
CA MET A 158 -3.07 4.13 -4.07
C MET A 158 -2.32 4.13 -2.75
N GLY A 159 -1.06 3.69 -2.78
CA GLY A 159 -0.21 3.52 -1.60
C GLY A 159 -0.47 2.22 -0.84
N TYR A 160 -1.14 1.26 -1.47
CA TYR A 160 -1.45 -0.06 -0.91
C TYR A 160 -0.80 -1.15 -1.77
N TYR A 161 -0.50 -2.27 -1.13
CA TYR A 161 -0.06 -3.47 -1.80
C TYR A 161 -1.19 -4.49 -1.86
N PHE A 162 -1.23 -5.31 -2.89
CA PHE A 162 -2.24 -6.36 -3.04
C PHE A 162 -1.60 -7.74 -3.10
N HIS A 163 -2.25 -8.70 -2.46
CA HIS A 163 -1.96 -10.11 -2.58
C HIS A 163 -2.99 -10.78 -3.50
N ASN A 164 -2.57 -11.84 -4.15
CA ASN A 164 -3.32 -12.51 -5.20
C ASN A 164 -4.54 -13.32 -4.71
N GLY A 165 -4.75 -13.41 -3.40
CA GLY A 165 -5.95 -13.92 -2.73
C GLY A 165 -6.87 -12.80 -2.22
N HIS A 166 -6.88 -11.64 -2.88
CA HIS A 166 -7.76 -10.49 -2.59
C HIS A 166 -7.66 -9.92 -1.17
N THR A 167 -6.43 -9.91 -0.64
CA THR A 167 -6.11 -9.10 0.54
C THR A 167 -5.26 -7.91 0.14
N TRP A 168 -5.53 -6.77 0.77
CA TRP A 168 -4.66 -5.61 0.69
C TRP A 168 -3.73 -5.57 1.90
N VAL A 169 -2.55 -5.00 1.70
CA VAL A 169 -1.53 -4.78 2.71
C VAL A 169 -1.15 -3.30 2.67
N ARG A 170 -1.30 -2.65 3.83
CA ARG A 170 -0.81 -1.30 4.03
C ARG A 170 0.39 -1.36 4.95
N ILE A 171 1.54 -0.91 4.44
CA ILE A 171 2.78 -0.95 5.20
C ILE A 171 2.82 0.25 6.14
N GLU A 172 2.83 -0.04 7.44
CA GLU A 172 3.10 0.93 8.47
C GLU A 172 4.61 0.93 8.77
N SER A 173 5.03 1.70 9.77
CA SER A 173 6.43 1.73 10.20
C SER A 173 6.81 0.53 11.05
N GLY A 174 8.10 0.38 11.34
CA GLY A 174 8.59 -0.62 12.31
C GLY A 174 8.34 -2.08 11.91
N GLY A 175 8.13 -2.35 10.62
CA GLY A 175 7.79 -3.67 10.11
C GLY A 175 6.33 -4.08 10.34
N TYR A 176 5.47 -3.19 10.85
CA TYR A 176 4.06 -3.46 11.01
C TYR A 176 3.32 -3.27 9.68
N VAL A 177 2.34 -4.14 9.42
CA VAL A 177 1.45 -4.01 8.26
C VAL A 177 0.02 -4.25 8.67
N ARG A 178 -0.90 -3.45 8.14
CA ARG A 178 -2.34 -3.72 8.22
C ARG A 178 -2.77 -4.57 7.05
N VAL A 179 -3.71 -5.47 7.31
CA VAL A 179 -4.29 -6.36 6.32
C VAL A 179 -5.82 -6.25 6.34
N GLY A 180 -6.44 -6.28 5.17
CA GLY A 180 -7.89 -6.41 5.01
C GLY A 180 -8.27 -7.06 3.68
N LEU A 181 -9.57 -7.26 3.44
CA LEU A 181 -10.07 -7.67 2.13
C LEU A 181 -10.23 -6.47 1.21
N ASP A 182 -9.91 -6.68 -0.06
CA ASP A 182 -10.18 -5.67 -1.07
C ASP A 182 -11.68 -5.56 -1.40
N ASP A 183 -12.04 -4.44 -2.03
CA ASP A 183 -13.42 -4.14 -2.42
C ASP A 183 -13.97 -5.18 -3.40
N PHE A 184 -13.11 -5.81 -4.21
CA PHE A 184 -13.50 -6.88 -5.14
C PHE A 184 -14.02 -8.11 -4.40
N ALA A 185 -13.24 -8.67 -3.47
CA ALA A 185 -13.67 -9.85 -2.71
C ALA A 185 -14.93 -9.57 -1.88
N LEU A 186 -15.03 -8.39 -1.27
CA LEU A 186 -16.18 -8.01 -0.45
C LEU A 186 -17.47 -7.82 -1.26
N LYS A 187 -17.38 -7.30 -2.48
CA LYS A 187 -18.53 -7.24 -3.40
C LYS A 187 -18.84 -8.60 -4.01
N LEU A 188 -17.82 -9.41 -4.29
CA LEU A 188 -17.95 -10.74 -4.86
C LEU A 188 -18.73 -11.68 -3.94
N LEU A 189 -18.25 -11.82 -2.70
CA LEU A 189 -18.82 -12.73 -1.70
C LEU A 189 -20.04 -12.12 -1.00
N GLY A 190 -20.13 -10.79 -0.98
CA GLY A 190 -21.19 -10.04 -0.33
C GLY A 190 -20.90 -9.71 1.13
N LYS A 191 -21.93 -9.27 1.84
CA LYS A 191 -21.84 -8.87 3.25
C LYS A 191 -21.38 -10.05 4.12
N ALA A 192 -20.29 -9.86 4.86
CA ALA A 192 -19.82 -10.85 5.82
C ALA A 192 -20.73 -10.88 7.06
N ASP A 193 -21.00 -12.09 7.58
CA ASP A 193 -21.68 -12.28 8.85
C ASP A 193 -20.69 -12.43 10.01
N ALA A 194 -19.48 -12.93 9.73
CA ALA A 194 -18.37 -12.99 10.69
C ALA A 194 -17.03 -13.16 9.97
N PHE A 195 -15.96 -12.81 10.69
CA PHE A 195 -14.59 -13.12 10.30
C PHE A 195 -13.95 -14.07 11.32
N GLU A 196 -13.34 -15.15 10.84
CA GLU A 196 -12.55 -16.09 11.64
C GLU A 196 -11.12 -15.57 11.77
N LEU A 197 -10.97 -14.48 12.52
CA LEU A 197 -9.70 -13.77 12.67
C LEU A 197 -8.73 -14.54 13.59
N PRO A 198 -7.43 -14.50 13.31
CA PRO A 198 -6.42 -15.17 14.12
C PRO A 198 -6.29 -14.50 15.49
N LYS A 199 -5.68 -15.20 16.45
CA LYS A 199 -5.38 -14.63 17.77
C LYS A 199 -4.08 -13.82 17.72
N MET A 200 -3.98 -12.79 18.57
CA MET A 200 -2.71 -12.10 18.81
C MET A 200 -1.62 -13.10 19.21
N GLY A 201 -0.41 -12.89 18.71
CA GLY A 201 0.75 -13.78 18.89
C GLY A 201 0.77 -15.00 17.95
N LYS A 202 -0.27 -15.23 17.14
CA LYS A 202 -0.27 -16.28 16.12
C LYS A 202 0.74 -15.94 15.02
N GLU A 203 1.58 -16.89 14.64
CA GLU A 203 2.39 -16.82 13.43
C GLU A 203 1.55 -17.17 12.20
N LEU A 204 1.68 -16.35 11.15
CA LEU A 204 1.12 -16.59 9.82
C LEU A 204 2.26 -16.79 8.82
N ASP A 205 2.06 -17.73 7.91
CA ASP A 205 2.95 -17.98 6.77
C ASP A 205 2.32 -17.40 5.50
N ALA A 206 3.11 -16.68 4.71
CA ALA A 206 2.67 -16.18 3.41
C ALA A 206 2.16 -17.32 2.52
N ASP A 207 1.12 -17.05 1.73
CA ASP A 207 0.49 -17.99 0.80
C ASP A 207 -0.12 -19.24 1.45
N LYS A 208 -0.28 -19.28 2.79
CA LYS A 208 -1.06 -20.29 3.50
C LYS A 208 -2.33 -19.69 4.10
N VAL A 209 -3.34 -20.53 4.35
CA VAL A 209 -4.57 -20.12 5.03
C VAL A 209 -4.24 -19.59 6.43
N GLY A 210 -4.63 -18.33 6.68
CA GLY A 210 -4.38 -17.66 7.96
C GLY A 210 -5.65 -17.35 8.74
N TRP A 211 -6.78 -17.21 8.05
CA TRP A 211 -8.06 -16.74 8.59
C TRP A 211 -9.19 -17.00 7.59
N GLY A 212 -10.43 -16.65 7.94
CA GLY A 212 -11.59 -16.87 7.06
C GLY A 212 -12.73 -15.86 7.19
N LEU A 213 -13.66 -15.93 6.25
CA LEU A 213 -14.91 -15.17 6.20
C LEU A 213 -16.10 -16.12 6.22
N LYS A 214 -17.14 -15.78 6.97
CA LYS A 214 -18.42 -16.49 6.99
C LYS A 214 -19.54 -15.62 6.43
N ARG A 215 -20.41 -16.25 5.63
CA ARG A 215 -21.65 -15.67 5.13
C ARG A 215 -22.73 -16.74 5.03
N LYS A 216 -23.74 -16.65 5.89
CA LYS A 216 -24.83 -17.60 6.08
C LYS A 216 -24.24 -19.00 6.29
N ASP A 217 -24.60 -19.94 5.43
CA ASP A 217 -24.12 -21.33 5.49
C ASP A 217 -22.78 -21.53 4.75
N ASN A 218 -22.19 -20.47 4.19
CA ASN A 218 -20.93 -20.54 3.46
C ASN A 218 -19.76 -20.01 4.29
N SER A 219 -18.59 -20.60 4.05
CA SER A 219 -17.31 -20.18 4.64
C SER A 219 -16.25 -20.11 3.55
N ALA A 220 -15.39 -19.09 3.61
CA ALA A 220 -14.24 -18.93 2.72
C ALA A 220 -12.96 -18.82 3.55
N GLU A 221 -11.96 -19.60 3.20
CA GLU A 221 -10.61 -19.45 3.74
C GLU A 221 -9.88 -18.34 2.99
N VAL A 222 -8.93 -17.68 3.65
CA VAL A 222 -8.14 -16.60 3.03
C VAL A 222 -6.67 -16.77 3.36
N LEU A 223 -5.85 -16.59 2.33
CA LEU A 223 -4.40 -16.69 2.44
C LEU A 223 -3.81 -15.49 3.19
N SER A 224 -2.75 -15.72 3.97
CA SER A 224 -1.96 -14.65 4.54
C SER A 224 -1.12 -13.98 3.43
N PRO A 225 -1.11 -12.65 3.33
CA PRO A 225 -0.33 -11.96 2.31
C PRO A 225 1.17 -11.93 2.61
N VAL A 226 1.56 -12.07 3.87
CA VAL A 226 2.95 -11.97 4.33
C VAL A 226 3.23 -12.93 5.49
N ASP A 227 4.51 -13.23 5.70
CA ASP A 227 5.00 -13.92 6.89
C ASP A 227 5.03 -12.95 8.08
N GLY A 228 4.66 -13.42 9.28
CA GLY A 228 4.85 -12.64 10.50
C GLY A 228 3.95 -13.03 11.66
N VAL A 229 3.95 -12.19 12.70
CA VAL A 229 3.19 -12.43 13.95
C VAL A 229 2.03 -11.45 14.03
N ILE A 230 0.84 -11.94 14.40
CA ILE A 230 -0.33 -11.08 14.65
C ILE A 230 -0.09 -10.21 15.87
N MET A 231 -0.13 -8.90 15.68
CA MET A 231 0.10 -7.90 16.73
C MET A 231 -1.19 -7.27 17.23
N GLU A 232 -2.20 -7.17 16.37
CA GLU A 232 -3.48 -6.58 16.71
C GLU A 232 -4.58 -7.16 15.84
N VAL A 233 -5.81 -7.20 16.35
CA VAL A 233 -7.00 -7.57 15.58
C VAL A 233 -8.05 -6.48 15.77
N ASN A 234 -8.70 -6.08 14.69
CA ASN A 234 -9.70 -5.03 14.72
C ASN A 234 -10.97 -5.50 15.46
N ALA A 235 -11.19 -4.97 16.67
CA ALA A 235 -12.36 -5.29 17.47
C ALA A 235 -13.66 -4.78 16.84
N ASP A 236 -13.62 -3.61 16.18
CA ASP A 236 -14.81 -3.00 15.57
C ASP A 236 -15.36 -3.89 14.45
N VAL A 237 -14.48 -4.48 13.62
CA VAL A 237 -14.90 -5.42 12.57
C VAL A 237 -15.34 -6.77 13.15
N ARG A 238 -14.75 -7.20 14.28
CA ARG A 238 -15.18 -8.42 14.96
C ARG A 238 -16.61 -8.29 15.50
N GLU A 239 -16.96 -7.12 16.04
CA GLU A 239 -18.30 -6.83 16.56
C GLU A 239 -19.28 -6.46 15.44
N ASN A 240 -18.82 -5.74 14.41
CA ASN A 240 -19.60 -5.34 13.25
C ASN A 240 -18.87 -5.70 11.93
N PRO A 241 -19.01 -6.96 11.45
CA PRO A 241 -18.35 -7.43 10.23
C PRO A 241 -18.70 -6.62 8.98
N ALA A 242 -19.87 -5.97 8.96
CA ALA A 242 -20.30 -5.12 7.85
C ALA A 242 -19.37 -3.92 7.59
N GLN A 243 -18.59 -3.51 8.59
CA GLN A 243 -17.60 -2.43 8.46
C GLN A 243 -16.57 -2.74 7.37
N ALA A 244 -16.19 -4.02 7.22
CA ALA A 244 -15.28 -4.44 6.15
C ALA A 244 -15.85 -4.10 4.78
N ASN A 245 -17.14 -4.40 4.53
CA ASN A 245 -17.81 -4.06 3.27
C ASN A 245 -18.03 -2.55 3.07
N GLN A 246 -18.23 -1.77 4.15
CA GLN A 246 -18.53 -0.34 4.08
C GLN A 246 -17.27 0.52 3.88
N GLU A 247 -16.19 0.18 4.59
CA GLU A 247 -14.92 0.90 4.52
C GLU A 247 -13.74 -0.07 4.30
N PRO A 248 -13.65 -0.79 3.16
CA PRO A 248 -12.64 -1.84 2.95
C PRO A 248 -11.21 -1.42 3.26
N TYR A 249 -10.87 -0.17 2.91
CA TYR A 249 -9.54 0.43 3.06
C TYR A 249 -9.47 1.48 4.18
N GLY A 250 -10.52 1.60 4.98
CA GLY A 250 -10.65 2.53 6.10
C GLY A 250 -10.78 1.77 7.42
N GLY A 251 -11.94 1.87 8.08
CA GLY A 251 -12.25 1.13 9.30
C GLY A 251 -12.39 -0.39 9.12
N GLY A 252 -12.42 -0.89 7.89
CA GLY A 252 -12.59 -2.31 7.54
C GLY A 252 -11.34 -3.18 7.57
N TRP A 253 -10.19 -2.67 8.01
CA TRP A 253 -8.99 -3.47 8.23
C TRP A 253 -9.26 -4.59 9.25
N LEU A 254 -8.61 -5.75 9.09
CA LEU A 254 -8.93 -6.95 9.88
C LEU A 254 -7.95 -7.16 11.03
N PHE A 255 -6.65 -7.10 10.75
CA PHE A 255 -5.59 -7.32 11.73
C PHE A 255 -4.28 -6.66 11.29
N MET A 256 -3.34 -6.61 12.22
CA MET A 256 -1.98 -6.12 12.01
C MET A 256 -0.98 -7.26 12.19
N ILE A 257 0.01 -7.33 11.30
CA ILE A 257 1.12 -8.28 11.35
C ILE A 257 2.42 -7.52 11.56
N HIS A 258 3.29 -7.98 12.45
CA HIS A 258 4.71 -7.60 12.44
C HIS A 258 5.47 -8.53 11.50
N CYS A 259 5.97 -7.97 10.40
CA CYS A 259 6.73 -8.65 9.36
C CYS A 259 8.21 -8.21 9.43
N PRO A 260 9.14 -9.08 9.86
CA PRO A 260 10.53 -8.70 10.12
C PRO A 260 11.30 -8.32 8.84
N ASP A 261 10.95 -8.87 7.68
CA ASP A 261 11.53 -8.50 6.37
C ASP A 261 10.46 -7.96 5.42
N ILE A 262 9.91 -6.80 5.81
CA ILE A 262 8.86 -6.12 5.03
C ILE A 262 9.31 -5.80 3.59
N LYS A 263 10.60 -5.58 3.38
CA LYS A 263 11.14 -5.27 2.06
C LYS A 263 11.12 -6.50 1.15
N ALA A 264 11.42 -7.69 1.67
CA ALA A 264 11.27 -8.92 0.92
C ALA A 264 9.79 -9.24 0.67
N ALA A 265 8.93 -9.07 1.67
CA ALA A 265 7.49 -9.28 1.55
C ALA A 265 6.86 -8.38 0.47
N ALA A 266 7.14 -7.07 0.51
CA ALA A 266 6.62 -6.10 -0.45
C ALA A 266 6.95 -6.41 -1.92
N LYS A 267 8.06 -7.10 -2.20
CA LYS A 267 8.43 -7.51 -3.57
C LYS A 267 7.55 -8.62 -4.14
N LYS A 268 6.91 -9.41 -3.27
CA LYS A 268 6.00 -10.50 -3.66
C LYS A 268 4.56 -9.99 -3.85
N LEU A 269 4.27 -8.79 -3.35
CA LEU A 269 2.97 -8.15 -3.45
C LEU A 269 2.92 -7.24 -4.69
N MET A 270 1.70 -6.90 -5.09
CA MET A 270 1.42 -6.01 -6.21
C MET A 270 1.34 -4.58 -5.72
N ASP A 271 2.20 -3.70 -6.22
CA ASP A 271 2.11 -2.25 -6.00
C ASP A 271 0.93 -1.61 -6.74
N ASP A 272 0.74 -0.31 -6.60
CA ASP A 272 -0.32 0.48 -7.23
C ASP A 272 -0.57 0.11 -8.71
N SER A 273 0.49 0.12 -9.54
CA SER A 273 0.39 -0.10 -10.99
C SER A 273 0.08 -1.56 -11.34
N ALA A 274 0.61 -2.49 -10.54
CA ALA A 274 0.38 -3.91 -10.69
C ALA A 274 -1.03 -4.28 -10.21
N GLY A 275 -1.46 -3.73 -9.08
CA GLY A 275 -2.77 -3.94 -8.46
C GLY A 275 -3.91 -3.49 -9.37
N LEU A 276 -3.81 -2.29 -9.97
CA LEU A 276 -4.82 -1.82 -10.94
C LEU A 276 -4.99 -2.75 -12.14
N ARG A 277 -3.86 -3.20 -12.72
CA ARG A 277 -3.89 -4.13 -13.85
C ARG A 277 -4.43 -5.50 -13.45
N TRP A 278 -4.04 -5.98 -12.27
CA TRP A 278 -4.48 -7.25 -11.72
C TRP A 278 -5.99 -7.25 -11.46
N ILE A 279 -6.52 -6.27 -10.73
CA ILE A 279 -7.96 -6.16 -10.48
C ILE A 279 -8.74 -6.05 -11.79
N ASN A 280 -8.26 -5.29 -12.78
CA ASN A 280 -8.92 -5.26 -14.09
C ASN A 280 -8.98 -6.65 -14.75
N GLY A 281 -7.94 -7.47 -14.57
CA GLY A 281 -7.93 -8.87 -15.00
C GLY A 281 -8.90 -9.75 -14.22
N GLU A 282 -8.97 -9.60 -12.88
CA GLU A 282 -9.92 -10.35 -12.04
C GLU A 282 -11.38 -10.01 -12.38
N VAL A 283 -11.68 -8.73 -12.63
CA VAL A 283 -13.02 -8.33 -13.09
C VAL A 283 -13.34 -8.94 -14.46
N GLY A 284 -12.39 -8.95 -15.40
CA GLY A 284 -12.59 -9.60 -16.71
C GLY A 284 -12.85 -11.10 -16.60
N LYS A 285 -12.17 -11.80 -15.67
CA LYS A 285 -12.44 -13.22 -15.40
C LYS A 285 -13.85 -13.41 -14.85
N LEU A 286 -14.25 -12.57 -13.89
CA LEU A 286 -15.58 -12.63 -13.28
C LEU A 286 -16.68 -12.38 -14.32
N GLU A 287 -16.53 -11.37 -15.18
CA GLU A 287 -17.46 -11.11 -16.29
C GLU A 287 -17.61 -12.33 -17.19
N GLY A 288 -16.51 -13.00 -17.55
CA GLY A 288 -16.56 -14.25 -18.33
C GLY A 288 -17.28 -15.39 -17.62
N MET A 289 -17.08 -15.55 -16.30
CA MET A 289 -17.80 -16.54 -15.50
C MET A 289 -19.31 -16.24 -15.43
N ILE A 290 -19.69 -14.97 -15.36
CA ILE A 290 -21.10 -14.54 -15.37
C ILE A 290 -21.71 -14.80 -16.75
N GLU A 291 -21.01 -14.45 -17.83
CA GLU A 291 -21.48 -14.67 -19.20
C GLU A 291 -21.72 -16.15 -19.51
N GLU A 292 -20.87 -17.05 -19.01
CA GLU A 292 -21.08 -18.49 -19.15
C GLU A 292 -22.38 -18.98 -18.48
N LYS A 293 -22.80 -18.34 -17.38
CA LYS A 293 -23.99 -18.75 -16.61
C LYS A 293 -25.27 -18.08 -17.08
N VAL A 294 -25.21 -16.79 -17.40
CA VAL A 294 -26.40 -15.94 -17.64
C VAL A 294 -26.53 -15.55 -19.10
N GLY A 295 -25.53 -15.85 -19.93
CA GLY A 295 -25.44 -15.35 -21.30
C GLY A 295 -24.88 -13.92 -21.36
N PRO A 296 -24.82 -13.32 -22.56
CA PRO A 296 -24.23 -12.01 -22.75
C PRO A 296 -24.94 -10.95 -21.91
N LEU A 297 -24.17 -10.24 -21.09
CA LEU A 297 -24.66 -9.09 -20.33
C LEU A 297 -24.98 -7.94 -21.30
N SER A 298 -26.07 -7.22 -21.02
CA SER A 298 -26.45 -6.07 -21.83
C SER A 298 -25.39 -4.97 -21.73
N ALA A 299 -25.04 -4.35 -22.84
CA ALA A 299 -24.08 -3.23 -22.89
C ALA A 299 -24.73 -1.91 -22.44
N ASP A 300 -25.40 -1.91 -21.29
CA ASP A 300 -26.04 -0.72 -20.72
C ASP A 300 -25.05 0.19 -19.98
N GLY A 301 -23.78 -0.21 -19.89
CA GLY A 301 -22.73 0.55 -19.20
C GLY A 301 -22.86 0.50 -17.67
N GLY A 302 -23.67 -0.41 -17.13
CA GLY A 302 -23.79 -0.65 -15.69
C GLY A 302 -22.53 -1.29 -15.10
N PHE A 303 -22.29 -1.02 -13.82
CA PHE A 303 -21.29 -1.73 -13.03
C PHE A 303 -21.92 -2.94 -12.33
N LEU A 304 -21.12 -3.97 -12.05
CA LEU A 304 -21.55 -5.09 -11.22
C LEU A 304 -22.07 -4.58 -9.87
N THR A 305 -23.19 -5.13 -9.43
CA THR A 305 -23.81 -4.80 -8.14
C THR A 305 -23.00 -5.35 -6.99
N ASN A 306 -23.25 -4.83 -5.79
CA ASN A 306 -22.74 -5.45 -4.56
C ASN A 306 -23.40 -6.82 -4.35
N ASP A 307 -22.70 -7.71 -3.64
CA ASP A 307 -23.18 -9.07 -3.32
C ASP A 307 -23.44 -9.91 -4.58
N ILE A 308 -22.41 -10.06 -5.43
CA ILE A 308 -22.49 -10.76 -6.71
C ILE A 308 -22.97 -12.20 -6.50
N TYR A 309 -22.37 -12.93 -5.55
CA TYR A 309 -22.81 -14.29 -5.23
C TYR A 309 -24.25 -14.35 -4.71
N GLY A 310 -24.70 -13.37 -3.93
CA GLY A 310 -26.10 -13.30 -3.48
C GLY A 310 -27.10 -13.10 -4.62
N ASN A 311 -26.71 -12.37 -5.67
CA ASN A 311 -27.54 -12.14 -6.85
C ASN A 311 -27.43 -13.27 -7.90
N LEU A 312 -26.29 -13.96 -7.97
CA LEU A 312 -25.99 -15.02 -8.92
C LEU A 312 -25.40 -16.25 -8.22
N PRO A 313 -26.21 -17.00 -7.43
CA PRO A 313 -25.73 -18.15 -6.67
C PRO A 313 -25.20 -19.29 -7.55
N ASP A 314 -25.65 -19.37 -8.81
CA ASP A 314 -25.24 -20.37 -9.80
C ASP A 314 -23.76 -20.27 -10.21
N LEU A 315 -23.09 -19.16 -9.88
CA LEU A 315 -21.63 -19.04 -9.99
C LEU A 315 -20.91 -20.05 -9.08
N GLY A 316 -21.56 -20.45 -7.98
CA GLY A 316 -21.09 -21.43 -7.01
C GLY A 316 -20.05 -20.86 -6.05
N TRP A 317 -20.34 -20.90 -4.74
CA TRP A 317 -19.45 -20.36 -3.71
C TRP A 317 -18.02 -20.91 -3.81
N ASN A 318 -17.88 -22.24 -3.81
CA ASN A 318 -16.57 -22.90 -3.89
C ASN A 318 -15.81 -22.60 -5.18
N ASN A 319 -16.53 -22.33 -6.28
CA ASN A 319 -15.92 -21.96 -7.54
C ASN A 319 -15.35 -20.54 -7.47
N LEU A 320 -16.09 -19.61 -6.86
CA LEU A 320 -15.62 -18.24 -6.61
C LEU A 320 -14.42 -18.21 -5.66
N THR A 321 -14.49 -18.90 -4.51
CA THR A 321 -13.37 -18.89 -3.54
C THR A 321 -12.12 -19.52 -4.12
N LYS A 322 -12.24 -20.65 -4.83
CA LYS A 322 -11.09 -21.31 -5.47
C LYS A 322 -10.46 -20.45 -6.56
N THR A 323 -11.27 -19.72 -7.32
CA THR A 323 -10.81 -18.89 -8.43
C THR A 323 -10.12 -17.62 -7.95
N PHE A 324 -10.76 -16.91 -7.00
CA PHE A 324 -10.33 -15.57 -6.61
C PHE A 324 -9.51 -15.58 -5.31
N LEU A 325 -9.93 -16.32 -4.28
CA LEU A 325 -9.18 -16.40 -3.01
C LEU A 325 -8.07 -17.46 -3.01
N ARG A 326 -8.06 -18.35 -4.02
CA ARG A 326 -7.09 -19.44 -4.18
C ARG A 326 -7.15 -20.48 -3.07
N THR A 327 -8.33 -20.67 -2.50
CA THR A 327 -8.65 -21.66 -1.46
C THR A 327 -9.86 -22.48 -1.87
#